data_AF-A0A7Z8BBL9-F1
#
_entry.id   AF-A0A7Z8BBL9-F1
#
_cell.length_a   1.000
_cell.length_b   1.000
_cell.length_c   1.000
_cell.angle_alpha   90.00
_cell.angle_beta   90.00
_cell.angle_gamma   90.00
#
_symmetry.space_group_name_H-M   'P 1'
#
loop_
_entity.id
_entity.type
_entity.pdbx_description
1 polymer ?
#
loop_
_entity_poly.entity_id
_entity_poly.type
_entity_poly.pdbx_seq_one_letter_code
_entity_poly.pdbx_strand_id
1 'polypeptide(L)'
;MSDIIYLNITGEQQGCISSRCGTSASIGNRWQIGHEDEIFAFSLSNSITNTGKGSQLHGLSFCKLIDKSSPLLINAINNNEQLFMEFDFYRINRFGRWEKYYNIQLRGALLSAINHLFTENNLDTETITVSYEYILSRHLIANTEFSYLAFPDNYNRLFIPRPKTKDDNGLKTLNSKAVGRLLAAGGIYNGNIEGFRETANKLGGDAPAGYDQVMDNKGLLIAGASIVAGVVLGRMRFPDLESLEHFGARGAVSGRPFNPDLAGGPIENLTIDGVTINREGIAIVEKHISRFDHDPANDVMISRLKKIANKELLPEKYDLNYYTHECREYQRYCNLGWETGEPKGLDGYELWNNVHTATLEDFKIKDTDLFHPDATK
;
A
#
# COMPACT_ATOMS: atom_id res chain seq x y z
N MET A 1 17.48 -23.58 11.72
CA MET A 1 16.07 -23.31 11.40
C MET A 1 16.05 -22.71 10.02
N SER A 2 15.25 -23.26 9.10
CA SER A 2 15.11 -22.75 7.75
C SER A 2 14.51 -21.35 7.75
N ASP A 3 14.80 -20.57 6.72
CA ASP A 3 14.21 -19.23 6.52
C ASP A 3 12.68 -19.34 6.45
N ILE A 4 11.98 -18.42 7.11
CA ILE A 4 10.52 -18.40 7.16
C ILE A 4 10.00 -17.49 6.05
N ILE A 5 9.00 -17.97 5.30
CA ILE A 5 8.35 -17.22 4.24
C ILE A 5 6.89 -16.98 4.63
N TYR A 6 6.50 -15.71 4.69
CA TYR A 6 5.11 -15.30 4.85
C TYR A 6 4.56 -14.76 3.54
N LEU A 7 3.30 -15.09 3.25
CA LEU A 7 2.64 -14.78 2.00
C LEU A 7 1.35 -13.99 2.28
N ASN A 8 1.26 -12.81 1.67
CA ASN A 8 0.02 -12.05 1.57
C ASN A 8 -0.57 -12.22 0.17
N ILE A 9 -1.86 -12.57 0.09
CA ILE A 9 -2.58 -12.71 -1.19
C ILE A 9 -3.81 -11.83 -1.13
N THR A 10 -3.95 -10.97 -2.14
CA THR A 10 -5.17 -10.20 -2.38
C THR A 10 -5.67 -10.53 -3.77
N GLY A 11 -6.93 -10.92 -3.87
CA GLY A 11 -7.61 -11.12 -5.15
C GLY A 11 -8.43 -9.89 -5.54
N GLU A 12 -8.57 -9.69 -6.85
CA GLU A 12 -9.37 -8.60 -7.42
C GLU A 12 -10.84 -8.62 -6.98
N GLN A 13 -11.43 -9.82 -6.87
CA GLN A 13 -12.83 -10.03 -6.54
C GLN A 13 -13.01 -10.41 -5.08
N GLN A 14 -12.11 -11.24 -4.53
CA GLN A 14 -12.21 -11.79 -3.18
C GLN A 14 -11.60 -10.88 -2.10
N GLY A 15 -10.85 -9.84 -2.47
CA GLY A 15 -10.13 -9.01 -1.51
C GLY A 15 -9.03 -9.79 -0.79
N CYS A 16 -8.81 -9.54 0.50
CA CYS A 16 -7.70 -10.13 1.25
C CYS A 16 -7.92 -11.63 1.53
N ILE A 17 -7.40 -12.48 0.64
CA ILE A 17 -7.48 -13.93 0.71
C ILE A 17 -6.71 -14.46 1.93
N SER A 18 -5.53 -13.89 2.21
CA SER A 18 -4.67 -14.31 3.33
C SER A 18 -5.19 -13.92 4.72
N SER A 19 -6.23 -13.08 4.82
CA SER A 19 -6.74 -12.65 6.12
C SER A 19 -7.17 -13.82 6.99
N ARG A 20 -6.71 -13.82 8.24
CA ARG A 20 -6.91 -14.88 9.26
C ARG A 20 -6.37 -16.27 8.88
N CYS A 21 -5.51 -16.40 7.87
CA CYS A 21 -4.92 -17.69 7.51
C CYS A 21 -3.89 -18.19 8.53
N GLY A 22 -3.16 -17.29 9.18
CA GLY A 22 -2.19 -17.61 10.22
C GLY A 22 -2.80 -17.76 11.61
N THR A 23 -4.09 -18.11 11.72
CA THR A 23 -4.79 -18.27 13.00
C THR A 23 -4.90 -19.74 13.43
N SER A 24 -5.15 -19.97 14.72
CA SER A 24 -5.34 -21.33 15.26
C SER A 24 -6.51 -22.08 14.62
N ALA A 25 -7.57 -21.36 14.20
CA ALA A 25 -8.70 -21.95 13.49
C ALA A 25 -8.35 -22.45 12.09
N SER A 26 -7.28 -21.92 11.49
CA SER A 26 -6.86 -22.21 10.12
C SER A 26 -5.76 -23.27 10.08
N ILE A 27 -4.69 -23.12 10.87
CA ILE A 27 -3.51 -24.00 10.83
C ILE A 27 -3.21 -24.70 12.17
N GLY A 28 -4.17 -24.69 13.11
CA GLY A 28 -4.02 -25.34 14.41
C GLY A 28 -2.86 -24.77 15.21
N ASN A 29 -2.11 -25.63 15.90
CA ASN A 29 -1.00 -25.23 16.78
C ASN A 29 0.23 -24.64 16.06
N ARG A 30 0.21 -24.52 14.73
CA ARG A 30 1.31 -23.97 13.92
C ARG A 30 1.19 -22.46 13.72
N TRP A 31 0.11 -21.85 14.21
CA TRP A 31 -0.10 -20.41 14.17
C TRP A 31 1.00 -19.67 14.94
N GLN A 32 1.33 -18.47 14.47
CA GLN A 32 2.37 -17.61 15.07
C GLN A 32 1.78 -16.23 15.34
N ILE A 33 2.14 -15.66 16.49
CA ILE A 33 1.65 -14.35 16.90
C ILE A 33 2.23 -13.25 16.00
N GLY A 34 1.39 -12.31 15.57
CA GLY A 34 1.77 -11.23 14.65
C GLY A 34 1.76 -11.59 13.17
N HIS A 35 1.38 -12.81 12.82
CA HIS A 35 1.26 -13.30 11.43
C HIS A 35 -0.15 -13.83 11.13
N GLU A 36 -1.17 -13.34 11.84
CA GLU A 36 -2.54 -13.87 11.77
C GLU A 36 -3.19 -13.69 10.39
N ASP A 37 -2.84 -12.62 9.67
CA ASP A 37 -3.35 -12.29 8.34
C ASP A 37 -2.41 -12.72 7.19
N GLU A 38 -1.42 -13.55 7.50
CA GLU A 38 -0.42 -14.02 6.55
C GLU A 38 -0.48 -15.55 6.43
N ILE A 39 -0.16 -16.04 5.23
CA ILE A 39 -0.06 -17.47 4.93
C ILE A 39 1.38 -17.93 5.18
N PHE A 40 1.54 -19.06 5.84
CA PHE A 40 2.85 -19.68 6.01
C PHE A 40 3.22 -20.52 4.78
N ALA A 41 4.31 -20.17 4.09
CA ALA A 41 4.84 -20.90 2.94
C ALA A 41 6.14 -21.65 3.31
N PHE A 42 6.21 -22.94 2.97
CA PHE A 42 7.35 -23.80 3.27
C PHE A 42 8.48 -23.68 2.24
N SER A 43 8.11 -23.52 0.98
CA SER A 43 9.06 -23.46 -0.10
C SER A 43 8.54 -22.57 -1.22
N LEU A 44 9.47 -21.92 -1.89
CA LEU A 44 9.24 -21.13 -3.08
C LEU A 44 10.33 -21.47 -4.07
N SER A 45 9.92 -21.84 -5.27
CA SER A 45 10.77 -22.11 -6.42
C SER A 45 10.40 -21.12 -7.51
N ASN A 46 11.36 -20.29 -7.89
CA ASN A 46 11.24 -19.42 -9.05
C ASN A 46 12.33 -19.83 -10.05
N SER A 47 11.95 -20.08 -11.29
CA SER A 47 12.90 -20.45 -12.35
C SER A 47 12.88 -19.37 -13.42
N ILE A 48 14.05 -18.82 -13.72
CA ILE A 48 14.23 -17.82 -14.77
C ILE A 48 15.33 -18.36 -15.66
N THR A 49 15.03 -18.57 -16.94
CA THR A 49 16.02 -19.03 -17.92
C THR A 49 16.37 -17.90 -18.88
N ASN A 50 17.59 -17.91 -19.40
CA ASN A 50 18.01 -16.94 -20.42
C ASN A 50 17.96 -17.61 -21.79
N THR A 51 17.19 -17.05 -22.71
CA THR A 51 17.04 -17.57 -24.08
C THR A 51 18.10 -17.01 -25.05
N GLY A 52 18.99 -16.13 -24.58
CA GLY A 52 19.93 -15.38 -25.43
C GLY A 52 19.31 -14.16 -26.11
N LYS A 53 17.97 -14.01 -26.07
CA LYS A 53 17.23 -12.82 -26.52
C LYS A 53 16.53 -12.07 -25.38
N GLY A 54 16.68 -12.55 -24.15
CA GLY A 54 16.04 -12.00 -22.94
C GLY A 54 15.78 -13.07 -21.88
N SER A 55 15.44 -12.63 -20.68
CA SER A 55 15.01 -13.50 -19.58
C SER A 55 13.63 -14.07 -19.88
N GLN A 56 13.51 -15.39 -19.91
CA GLN A 56 12.25 -16.11 -19.92
C GLN A 56 11.92 -16.48 -18.47
N LEU A 57 10.91 -15.82 -17.93
CA LEU A 57 10.34 -16.16 -16.63
C LEU A 57 9.54 -17.46 -16.78
N HIS A 58 9.91 -18.49 -16.03
CA HIS A 58 8.99 -19.59 -15.76
C HIS A 58 8.14 -19.18 -14.56
N GLY A 59 6.87 -19.59 -14.56
CA GLY A 59 5.96 -19.31 -13.46
C GLY A 59 6.56 -19.68 -12.10
N LEU A 60 6.08 -19.03 -11.04
CA LEU A 60 6.54 -19.22 -9.68
C LEU A 60 5.72 -20.33 -9.04
N SER A 61 6.39 -21.26 -8.35
CA SER A 61 5.73 -22.31 -7.60
C SER A 61 6.04 -22.20 -6.12
N PHE A 62 5.03 -22.32 -5.27
CA PHE A 62 5.23 -22.32 -3.81
C PHE A 62 4.37 -23.40 -3.14
N CYS A 63 4.82 -23.85 -1.97
CA CYS A 63 4.13 -24.86 -1.18
C CYS A 63 3.71 -24.27 0.17
N LYS A 64 2.47 -24.52 0.58
CA LYS A 64 1.89 -24.11 1.86
C LYS A 64 1.09 -25.25 2.49
N LEU A 65 0.70 -25.09 3.74
CA LEU A 65 -0.29 -25.99 4.38
C LEU A 65 -1.66 -25.82 3.74
N ILE A 66 -2.49 -26.86 3.83
CA ILE A 66 -3.93 -26.69 3.71
C ILE A 66 -4.42 -25.78 4.84
N ASP A 67 -5.08 -24.67 4.49
CA ASP A 67 -5.50 -23.64 5.43
C ASP A 67 -6.80 -22.95 4.96
N LYS A 68 -7.24 -21.90 5.65
CA LYS A 68 -8.44 -21.13 5.31
C LYS A 68 -8.43 -20.52 3.90
N SER A 69 -7.27 -20.28 3.28
CA SER A 69 -7.16 -19.77 1.91
C SER A 69 -7.30 -20.84 0.84
N SER A 70 -7.11 -22.13 1.14
CA SER A 70 -7.18 -23.21 0.14
C SER A 70 -8.47 -23.19 -0.70
N PRO A 71 -9.69 -23.10 -0.13
CA PRO A 71 -10.91 -22.97 -0.93
C PRO A 71 -11.04 -21.63 -1.69
N LEU A 72 -10.44 -20.55 -1.18
CA LEU A 72 -10.44 -19.25 -1.85
C LEU A 72 -9.53 -19.25 -3.08
N LEU A 73 -8.40 -19.97 -3.02
CA LEU A 73 -7.51 -20.19 -4.15
C LEU A 73 -8.17 -21.07 -5.23
N ILE A 74 -8.96 -22.07 -4.83
CA ILE A 74 -9.79 -22.86 -5.76
C ILE A 74 -10.82 -21.96 -6.48
N ASN A 75 -11.43 -21.02 -5.76
CA ASN A 75 -12.33 -20.05 -6.39
C ASN A 75 -11.58 -19.10 -7.35
N ALA A 76 -10.40 -18.63 -6.96
CA ALA A 76 -9.57 -17.76 -7.79
C ALA A 76 -9.15 -18.43 -9.10
N ILE A 77 -8.70 -19.70 -9.06
CA ILE A 77 -8.32 -20.44 -10.27
C ILE A 77 -9.54 -20.72 -11.16
N ASN A 78 -10.70 -21.05 -10.58
CA ASN A 78 -11.91 -21.33 -11.34
C ASN A 78 -12.41 -20.09 -12.11
N ASN A 79 -12.26 -18.90 -11.52
CA ASN A 79 -12.73 -17.65 -12.11
C ASN A 79 -11.64 -16.90 -12.90
N ASN A 80 -10.44 -17.47 -13.02
CA ASN A 80 -9.26 -16.79 -13.58
C ASN A 80 -9.05 -15.39 -12.95
N GLU A 81 -9.23 -15.30 -11.63
CA GLU A 81 -9.10 -14.05 -10.89
C GLU A 81 -7.64 -13.61 -10.86
N GLN A 82 -7.39 -12.33 -11.16
CA GLN A 82 -6.07 -11.75 -10.98
C GLN A 82 -5.75 -11.56 -9.50
N LEU A 83 -4.55 -11.99 -9.13
CA LEU A 83 -4.05 -11.93 -7.77
C LEU A 83 -2.85 -10.99 -7.69
N PHE A 84 -2.74 -10.36 -6.53
CA PHE A 84 -1.54 -9.69 -6.07
C PHE A 84 -0.96 -10.51 -4.91
N MET A 85 0.31 -10.87 -5.03
CA MET A 85 1.00 -11.71 -4.05
C MET A 85 2.27 -11.05 -3.55
N GLU A 86 2.48 -11.07 -2.24
CA GLU A 86 3.72 -10.61 -1.61
C GLU A 86 4.30 -11.71 -0.73
N PHE A 87 5.55 -12.07 -1.00
CA PHE A 87 6.34 -13.02 -0.23
C PHE A 87 7.40 -12.28 0.56
N ASP A 88 7.34 -12.42 1.88
CA ASP A 88 8.28 -11.82 2.81
C ASP A 88 9.15 -12.90 3.46
N PHE A 89 10.47 -12.75 3.28
CA PHE A 89 11.46 -13.69 3.76
C PHE A 89 12.11 -13.16 5.02
N TYR A 90 12.11 -14.01 6.04
CA TYR A 90 12.69 -13.73 7.34
C TYR A 90 13.89 -14.61 7.61
N ARG A 91 14.92 -14.01 8.22
CA ARG A 91 16.10 -14.71 8.73
C ARG A 91 16.45 -14.24 10.13
N ILE A 92 17.28 -15.00 10.82
CA ILE A 92 17.86 -14.60 12.10
C ILE A 92 19.08 -13.73 11.84
N ASN A 93 19.10 -12.52 12.38
CA ASN A 93 20.23 -11.60 12.23
C ASN A 93 21.35 -11.88 13.24
N ARG A 94 22.46 -11.14 13.13
CA ARG A 94 23.62 -11.29 14.01
C ARG A 94 23.33 -11.10 15.51
N PHE A 95 22.20 -10.48 15.85
CA PHE A 95 21.76 -10.24 17.22
C PHE A 95 20.73 -11.27 17.71
N GLY A 96 20.47 -12.33 16.92
CA GLY A 96 19.51 -13.38 17.27
C GLY A 96 18.04 -12.97 17.10
N ARG A 97 17.76 -11.87 16.40
CA ARG A 97 16.39 -11.39 16.14
C ARG A 97 15.96 -11.75 14.72
N TRP A 98 14.67 -12.04 14.56
CA TRP A 98 14.08 -12.17 13.23
C TRP A 98 14.08 -10.81 12.52
N GLU A 99 14.55 -10.78 11.28
CA GLU A 99 14.48 -9.61 10.41
C GLU A 99 13.92 -10.02 9.05
N LYS A 100 13.02 -9.20 8.50
CA LYS A 100 12.61 -9.30 7.10
C LYS A 100 13.77 -8.80 6.24
N TYR A 101 14.32 -9.64 5.38
CA TYR A 101 15.52 -9.29 4.60
C TYR A 101 15.31 -9.32 3.09
N TYR A 102 14.32 -10.05 2.61
CA TYR A 102 14.01 -10.18 1.19
C TYR A 102 12.50 -10.16 0.96
N ASN A 103 12.08 -9.59 -0.16
CA ASN A 103 10.67 -9.44 -0.53
C ASN A 103 10.51 -9.74 -2.02
N ILE A 104 9.51 -10.54 -2.39
CA ILE A 104 9.09 -10.77 -3.76
C ILE A 104 7.63 -10.36 -3.91
N GLN A 105 7.32 -9.47 -4.83
CA GLN A 105 5.96 -9.10 -5.20
C GLN A 105 5.64 -9.60 -6.60
N LEU A 106 4.46 -10.20 -6.77
CA LEU A 106 3.90 -10.58 -8.07
C LEU A 106 2.63 -9.76 -8.32
N ARG A 107 2.52 -9.20 -9.53
CA ARG A 107 1.33 -8.45 -9.98
C ARG A 107 0.77 -9.08 -11.25
N GLY A 108 -0.56 -8.98 -11.41
CA GLY A 108 -1.28 -9.69 -12.48
C GLY A 108 -1.03 -11.20 -12.40
N ALA A 109 -1.01 -11.75 -11.18
CA ALA A 109 -0.71 -13.15 -10.96
C ALA A 109 -1.94 -14.01 -11.22
N LEU A 110 -1.81 -15.08 -12.00
CA LEU A 110 -2.87 -16.03 -12.32
C LEU A 110 -2.46 -17.43 -11.88
N LEU A 111 -3.37 -18.12 -11.20
CA LEU A 111 -3.14 -19.50 -10.77
C LEU A 111 -3.20 -20.42 -12.00
N SER A 112 -2.12 -21.16 -12.24
CA SER A 112 -2.04 -22.12 -13.35
C SER A 112 -2.36 -23.55 -12.90
N ALA A 113 -1.97 -23.91 -11.68
CA ALA A 113 -2.25 -25.22 -11.10
C ALA A 113 -2.24 -25.17 -9.57
N ILE A 114 -3.09 -26.00 -8.95
CA ILE A 114 -3.11 -26.26 -7.51
C ILE A 114 -3.10 -27.78 -7.32
N ASN A 115 -2.09 -28.30 -6.63
CA ASN A 115 -1.96 -29.72 -6.33
C ASN A 115 -2.05 -29.92 -4.81
N HIS A 116 -3.10 -30.58 -4.34
CA HIS A 116 -3.21 -30.99 -2.95
C HIS A 116 -2.53 -32.33 -2.71
N LEU A 117 -1.76 -32.43 -1.63
CA LEU A 117 -1.08 -33.63 -1.20
C LEU A 117 -1.49 -33.94 0.25
N PHE A 118 -2.19 -35.05 0.40
CA PHE A 118 -2.58 -35.64 1.68
C PHE A 118 -1.80 -36.94 1.85
N THR A 119 -0.91 -37.00 2.84
CA THR A 119 -0.02 -38.14 3.03
C THR A 119 0.01 -38.54 4.49
N GLU A 120 -0.07 -39.84 4.77
CA GLU A 120 0.06 -40.36 6.13
C GLU A 120 1.39 -39.91 6.76
N ASN A 121 1.33 -39.50 8.03
CA ASN A 121 2.46 -39.04 8.85
C ASN A 121 3.20 -37.79 8.32
N ASN A 122 2.65 -37.10 7.32
CA ASN A 122 3.18 -35.84 6.83
C ASN A 122 2.15 -34.72 7.02
N LEU A 123 2.59 -33.48 6.77
CA LEU A 123 1.67 -32.36 6.77
C LEU A 123 0.90 -32.34 5.45
N ASP A 124 -0.41 -32.12 5.55
CA ASP A 124 -1.25 -31.88 4.38
C ASP A 124 -0.84 -30.55 3.76
N THR A 125 -0.42 -30.61 2.51
CA THR A 125 0.16 -29.48 1.80
C THR A 125 -0.54 -29.24 0.48
N GLU A 126 -0.40 -28.04 -0.04
CA GLU A 126 -0.76 -27.72 -1.40
C GLU A 126 0.37 -26.98 -2.10
N THR A 127 0.67 -27.42 -3.32
CA THR A 127 1.63 -26.77 -4.21
C THR A 127 0.87 -25.95 -5.24
N ILE A 128 1.13 -24.65 -5.28
CA ILE A 128 0.49 -23.71 -6.18
C ILE A 128 1.52 -23.26 -7.22
N THR A 129 1.11 -23.25 -8.48
CA THR A 129 1.90 -22.72 -9.60
C THR A 129 1.21 -21.48 -10.16
N VAL A 130 1.97 -20.41 -10.32
CA VAL A 130 1.47 -19.07 -10.63
C VAL A 130 2.21 -18.52 -11.84
N SER A 131 1.45 -18.10 -12.85
CA SER A 131 1.95 -17.22 -13.90
C SER A 131 1.76 -15.77 -13.46
N TYR A 132 2.64 -14.87 -13.87
CA TYR A 132 2.58 -13.47 -13.47
C TYR A 132 3.10 -12.60 -14.60
N GLU A 133 2.56 -11.38 -14.69
CA GLU A 133 2.98 -10.41 -15.69
C GLU A 133 4.12 -9.52 -15.20
N TYR A 134 4.17 -9.27 -13.88
CA TYR A 134 5.22 -8.46 -13.26
C TYR A 134 5.75 -9.11 -11.99
N ILE A 135 7.06 -9.00 -11.81
CA ILE A 135 7.77 -9.41 -10.60
C ILE A 135 8.65 -8.25 -10.11
N LEU A 136 8.61 -7.99 -8.80
CA LEU A 136 9.57 -7.14 -8.09
C LEU A 136 10.24 -7.98 -7.02
N SER A 137 11.57 -7.99 -7.00
CA SER A 137 12.38 -8.65 -5.98
C SER A 137 13.28 -7.62 -5.32
N ARG A 138 13.29 -7.57 -3.99
CA ARG A 138 14.06 -6.60 -3.21
C ARG A 138 14.82 -7.28 -2.08
N HIS A 139 16.11 -6.98 -1.98
CA HIS A 139 16.90 -7.28 -0.79
C HIS A 139 16.90 -6.07 0.14
N LEU A 140 16.03 -6.10 1.16
CA LEU A 140 15.71 -4.95 2.02
C LEU A 140 16.90 -4.43 2.84
N ILE A 141 17.84 -5.31 3.22
CA ILE A 141 19.01 -4.89 4.03
C ILE A 141 20.17 -4.38 3.16
N ALA A 142 20.23 -4.80 1.89
CA ALA A 142 21.32 -4.47 0.97
C ALA A 142 20.90 -3.43 -0.07
N ASN A 143 19.62 -3.01 -0.04
CA ASN A 143 19.01 -2.03 -0.93
C ASN A 143 19.25 -2.32 -2.42
N THR A 144 19.20 -3.60 -2.79
CA THR A 144 19.21 -4.01 -4.19
C THR A 144 17.83 -4.46 -4.61
N GLU A 145 17.44 -4.08 -5.83
CA GLU A 145 16.16 -4.46 -6.38
C GLU A 145 16.27 -4.87 -7.83
N PHE A 146 15.33 -5.72 -8.23
CA PHE A 146 15.13 -6.17 -9.59
C PHE A 146 13.64 -6.15 -9.86
N SER A 147 13.22 -5.49 -10.93
CA SER A 147 11.87 -5.60 -11.44
C SER A 147 11.86 -5.96 -12.90
N TYR A 148 10.86 -6.73 -13.31
CA TYR A 148 10.66 -7.10 -14.69
C TYR A 148 9.19 -7.23 -15.01
N LEU A 149 8.83 -6.68 -16.17
CA LEU A 149 7.49 -6.71 -16.73
C LEU A 149 7.52 -7.53 -18.01
N ALA A 150 6.86 -8.68 -18.00
CA ALA A 150 6.82 -9.60 -19.14
C ALA A 150 6.08 -9.01 -20.35
N PHE A 151 5.07 -8.16 -20.11
CA PHE A 151 4.25 -7.53 -21.16
C PHE A 151 4.07 -6.03 -20.91
N PRO A 152 4.93 -5.18 -21.51
CA PRO A 152 4.90 -3.72 -21.32
C PRO A 152 3.54 -3.07 -21.59
N ASP A 153 2.85 -3.52 -22.64
CA ASP A 153 1.55 -2.97 -23.06
C ASP A 153 0.42 -3.24 -22.06
N ASN A 154 0.58 -4.22 -21.16
CA ASN A 154 -0.43 -4.65 -20.20
C ASN A 154 -0.23 -4.10 -18.78
N TYR A 155 0.79 -3.27 -18.53
CA TYR A 155 1.08 -2.75 -17.20
C TYR A 155 -0.14 -2.10 -16.52
N ASN A 156 -0.92 -1.33 -17.29
CA ASN A 156 -2.11 -0.62 -16.82
C ASN A 156 -3.31 -1.54 -16.49
N ARG A 157 -3.20 -2.85 -16.74
CA ARG A 157 -4.24 -3.86 -16.42
C ARG A 157 -3.87 -4.72 -15.22
N LEU A 158 -2.71 -4.51 -14.61
CA LEU A 158 -2.28 -5.29 -13.46
C LEU A 158 -3.13 -4.93 -12.25
N PHE A 159 -3.87 -5.89 -11.71
CA PHE A 159 -4.51 -5.71 -10.42
C PHE A 159 -3.46 -5.42 -9.32
N ILE A 160 -3.56 -4.23 -8.71
CA ILE A 160 -2.78 -3.83 -7.54
C ILE A 160 -3.76 -3.41 -6.44
N PRO A 161 -3.77 -4.11 -5.29
CA PRO A 161 -4.64 -3.75 -4.19
C PRO A 161 -4.17 -2.42 -3.59
N ARG A 162 -5.14 -1.64 -3.09
CA ARG A 162 -4.83 -0.41 -2.36
C ARG A 162 -3.94 -0.76 -1.16
N PRO A 163 -2.85 -0.02 -0.90
CA PRO A 163 -2.00 -0.28 0.23
C PRO A 163 -2.80 -0.15 1.53
N LYS A 164 -2.51 -1.03 2.48
CA LYS A 164 -3.04 -0.93 3.84
C LYS A 164 -2.52 0.37 4.46
N THR A 165 -3.28 1.45 4.38
CA THR A 165 -3.08 2.64 5.21
C THR A 165 -3.16 2.21 6.67
N LYS A 166 -2.37 2.82 7.57
CA LYS A 166 -2.49 2.59 9.04
C LYS A 166 -3.91 2.84 9.57
N ASP A 167 -4.77 3.47 8.77
CA ASP A 167 -6.20 3.70 9.03
C ASP A 167 -7.13 2.52 8.72
N ASP A 168 -6.61 1.40 8.21
CA ASP A 168 -7.34 0.12 8.17
C ASP A 168 -7.11 -0.71 9.46
N ASN A 169 -6.67 -0.06 10.54
CA ASN A 169 -7.09 -0.49 11.87
C ASN A 169 -8.62 -0.44 11.93
N GLY A 170 -9.27 -1.43 12.57
CA GLY A 170 -10.73 -1.60 12.66
C GLY A 170 -11.57 -0.46 13.27
N LEU A 171 -11.11 0.78 13.21
CA LEU A 171 -11.77 2.03 13.58
C LEU A 171 -12.81 2.52 12.56
N LYS A 172 -12.73 2.18 11.27
CA LYS A 172 -13.84 2.44 10.32
C LYS A 172 -15.14 1.74 10.72
N THR A 173 -15.06 0.68 11.54
CA THR A 173 -16.24 0.02 12.14
C THR A 173 -16.73 0.70 13.42
N LEU A 174 -15.88 1.52 14.05
CA LEU A 174 -16.18 2.17 15.34
C LEU A 174 -16.71 3.59 15.23
N ASN A 175 -16.61 4.22 14.05
CA ASN A 175 -17.10 5.59 13.83
C ASN A 175 -18.53 5.62 13.26
N SER A 176 -19.37 4.63 13.59
CA SER A 176 -20.76 4.52 13.12
C SER A 176 -21.77 5.08 14.11
N LYS A 177 -23.00 5.38 13.63
CA LYS A 177 -24.10 5.86 14.50
C LYS A 177 -24.40 4.89 15.64
N ALA A 178 -24.24 3.59 15.42
CA ALA A 178 -24.49 2.56 16.45
C ALA A 178 -23.51 2.69 17.63
N VAL A 179 -22.23 2.96 17.36
CA VAL A 179 -21.22 3.17 18.40
C VAL A 179 -21.44 4.50 19.11
N GLY A 180 -21.83 5.55 18.38
CA GLY A 180 -22.27 6.81 18.97
C GLY A 180 -23.38 6.65 20.01
N ARG A 181 -24.42 5.88 19.67
CA ARG A 181 -25.55 5.59 20.58
C ARG A 181 -25.12 4.81 21.83
N LEU A 182 -24.21 3.85 21.67
CA LEU A 182 -23.65 3.08 22.79
C LEU A 182 -22.83 3.95 23.73
N LEU A 183 -22.03 4.87 23.18
CA LEU A 183 -21.25 5.83 23.98
C LEU A 183 -22.16 6.78 24.75
N ALA A 184 -23.26 7.25 24.14
CA ALA A 184 -24.24 8.09 24.83
C ALA A 184 -24.90 7.32 25.99
N ALA A 185 -25.31 6.07 25.77
CA ALA A 185 -25.86 5.21 26.82
C ALA A 185 -24.84 4.95 27.94
N GLY A 186 -23.58 4.70 27.59
CA GLY A 186 -22.48 4.53 28.55
C GLY A 186 -22.18 5.79 29.37
N GLY A 187 -22.21 6.96 28.73
CA GLY A 187 -22.04 8.26 29.39
C GLY A 187 -23.16 8.58 30.38
N ILE A 188 -24.42 8.27 30.02
CA ILE A 188 -25.58 8.40 30.92
C ILE A 188 -25.46 7.42 32.09
N TYR A 189 -25.17 6.14 31.82
CA TYR A 189 -25.10 5.11 32.85
C TYR A 189 -23.98 5.36 33.86
N ASN A 190 -22.82 5.83 33.38
CA ASN A 190 -21.64 6.07 34.20
C ASN A 190 -21.58 7.50 34.77
N GLY A 191 -22.59 8.35 34.49
CA GLY A 191 -22.59 9.76 34.89
C GLY A 191 -21.45 10.61 34.30
N ASN A 192 -20.74 10.09 33.30
CA ASN A 192 -19.62 10.75 32.62
C ASN A 192 -20.02 11.08 31.17
N ILE A 193 -20.91 12.05 31.01
CA ILE A 193 -21.41 12.43 29.68
C ILE A 193 -20.28 13.06 28.85
N GLU A 194 -19.49 13.95 29.44
CA GLU A 194 -18.46 14.70 28.71
C GLU A 194 -17.33 13.81 28.17
N GLY A 195 -16.79 12.89 28.96
CA GLY A 195 -15.71 12.01 28.52
C GLY A 195 -16.13 11.03 27.41
N PHE A 196 -17.37 10.55 27.46
CA PHE A 196 -17.92 9.69 26.41
C PHE A 196 -18.30 10.48 25.15
N ARG A 197 -18.72 11.74 25.29
CA ARG A 197 -18.93 12.66 24.16
C ARG A 197 -17.61 12.98 23.46
N GLU A 198 -16.55 13.27 24.21
CA GLU A 198 -15.22 13.49 23.66
C GLU A 198 -14.72 12.26 22.91
N THR A 199 -14.99 11.06 23.44
CA THR A 199 -14.67 9.79 22.79
C THR A 199 -15.42 9.64 21.46
N ALA A 200 -16.71 9.97 21.41
CA ALA A 200 -17.49 9.93 20.17
C ALA A 200 -16.96 10.93 19.12
N ASN A 201 -16.55 12.13 19.55
CA ASN A 201 -15.93 13.14 18.68
C ASN A 201 -14.58 12.69 18.14
N LYS A 202 -13.74 12.08 18.99
CA LYS A 202 -12.44 11.52 18.61
C LYS A 202 -12.54 10.36 17.62
N LEU A 203 -13.59 9.53 17.74
CA LEU A 203 -13.87 8.47 16.77
C LEU A 203 -14.29 9.02 15.39
N GLY A 204 -14.87 10.23 15.35
CA GLY A 204 -15.27 10.90 14.11
C GLY A 204 -16.37 10.15 13.35
N GLY A 205 -16.48 10.40 12.04
CA GLY A 205 -17.48 9.78 11.17
C GLY A 205 -18.93 10.06 11.60
N ASP A 206 -19.73 9.01 11.68
CA ASP A 206 -21.15 9.01 12.04
C ASP A 206 -21.39 8.86 13.57
N ALA A 207 -20.34 8.62 14.36
CA ALA A 207 -20.46 8.39 15.80
C ALA A 207 -20.97 9.63 16.58
N PRO A 208 -20.52 10.88 16.32
CA PRO A 208 -21.09 12.06 16.96
C PRO A 208 -22.60 12.20 16.69
N ALA A 209 -23.02 12.01 15.43
CA ALA A 209 -24.43 12.07 15.05
C ALA A 209 -25.27 10.98 15.75
N GLY A 210 -24.73 9.77 15.91
CA GLY A 210 -25.38 8.71 16.69
C GLY A 210 -25.47 9.01 18.19
N TYR A 211 -24.44 9.66 18.74
CA TYR A 211 -24.40 10.10 20.14
C TYR A 211 -25.47 11.17 20.39
N ASP A 212 -25.52 12.20 19.54
CA ASP A 212 -26.48 13.30 19.63
C ASP A 212 -27.92 12.82 19.46
N GLN A 213 -28.18 11.83 18.60
CA GLN A 213 -29.51 11.21 18.48
C GLN A 213 -30.08 10.66 19.80
N VAL A 214 -29.21 10.19 20.72
CA VAL A 214 -29.64 9.71 22.04
C VAL A 214 -29.80 10.87 23.02
N MET A 215 -28.91 11.86 22.96
CA MET A 215 -28.88 12.97 23.91
C MET A 215 -29.92 14.06 23.61
N ASP A 216 -30.23 14.30 22.34
CA ASP A 216 -31.18 15.33 21.89
C ASP A 216 -32.64 14.88 22.01
N ASN A 217 -32.88 13.57 22.18
CA ASN A 217 -34.20 13.02 22.35
C ASN A 217 -34.66 13.29 23.80
N LYS A 218 -35.23 14.47 24.02
CA LYS A 218 -35.77 14.95 25.30
C LYS A 218 -36.84 13.97 25.84
N GLY A 219 -36.40 13.00 26.64
CA GLY A 219 -37.28 12.24 27.54
C GLY A 219 -37.69 10.82 27.11
N LEU A 220 -36.99 10.16 26.18
CA LEU A 220 -37.25 8.74 25.89
C LEU A 220 -36.01 7.87 26.16
N LEU A 221 -35.99 7.23 27.33
CA LEU A 221 -35.09 6.11 27.65
C LEU A 221 -35.40 4.94 26.69
N ILE A 222 -34.75 4.89 25.53
CA ILE A 222 -34.73 3.66 24.75
C ILE A 222 -33.68 2.74 25.38
N ALA A 223 -34.15 1.96 26.36
CA ALA A 223 -33.56 0.69 26.72
C ALA A 223 -33.53 -0.19 25.46
N GLY A 224 -32.36 -0.33 24.83
CA GLY A 224 -32.29 -1.11 23.59
C GLY A 224 -30.94 -1.07 22.89
N ALA A 225 -29.92 -1.69 23.48
CA ALA A 225 -28.86 -2.35 22.72
C ALA A 225 -28.19 -3.42 23.60
N SER A 226 -28.37 -4.67 23.19
CA SER A 226 -28.05 -5.90 23.90
C SER A 226 -26.55 -6.11 24.19
N ILE A 227 -26.27 -6.57 25.42
CA ILE A 227 -25.19 -7.46 25.86
C ILE A 227 -24.00 -7.65 24.89
N VAL A 228 -23.04 -6.72 24.84
CA VAL A 228 -21.61 -7.03 24.52
C VAL A 228 -20.65 -6.06 25.25
N ALA A 229 -21.00 -5.51 26.42
CA ALA A 229 -20.14 -4.52 27.10
C ALA A 229 -19.04 -5.13 27.99
N GLY A 230 -19.19 -6.40 28.40
CA GLY A 230 -18.30 -7.01 29.40
C GLY A 230 -16.88 -7.35 28.92
N VAL A 231 -16.63 -7.42 27.61
CA VAL A 231 -15.33 -7.89 27.07
C VAL A 231 -14.40 -6.74 26.66
N VAL A 232 -14.93 -5.56 26.35
CA VAL A 232 -14.13 -4.46 25.77
C VAL A 232 -13.47 -3.57 26.83
N LEU A 233 -14.08 -3.37 28.00
CA LEU A 233 -13.53 -2.49 29.04
C LEU A 233 -12.38 -3.09 29.87
N GLY A 234 -12.19 -4.43 29.85
CA GLY A 234 -11.21 -5.10 30.71
C GLY A 234 -9.75 -5.04 30.25
N ARG A 235 -9.43 -4.39 29.12
CA ARG A 235 -8.09 -4.47 28.51
C ARG A 235 -7.37 -3.15 28.24
N MET A 236 -7.94 -2.00 28.55
CA MET A 236 -7.24 -0.72 28.33
C MET A 236 -6.57 -0.23 29.62
N ARG A 237 -5.29 -0.59 29.79
CA ARG A 237 -4.35 0.26 30.54
C ARG A 237 -3.86 1.32 29.58
N PHE A 238 -4.14 2.60 29.88
CA PHE A 238 -3.53 3.73 29.19
C PHE A 238 -2.13 3.96 29.76
N PRO A 239 -1.05 3.92 28.96
CA PRO A 239 0.18 4.61 29.31
C PRO A 239 -0.02 6.12 29.09
N ASP A 240 0.69 6.89 29.91
CA ASP A 240 0.71 8.35 29.88
C ASP A 240 1.03 8.91 28.48
N LEU A 241 0.33 10.00 28.17
CA LEU A 241 0.44 10.79 26.95
C LEU A 241 1.77 11.56 26.97
N GLU A 242 2.83 10.97 26.41
CA GLU A 242 3.99 11.75 25.96
C GLU A 242 3.67 12.47 24.64
N SER A 243 4.15 13.70 24.59
CA SER A 243 3.95 14.73 23.58
C SER A 243 4.03 14.27 22.13
N LEU A 244 3.11 14.80 21.32
CA LEU A 244 3.18 14.88 19.87
C LEU A 244 4.43 15.66 19.44
N GLU A 245 5.55 14.97 19.25
CA GLU A 245 6.70 15.50 18.52
C GLU A 245 6.63 15.00 17.08
N HIS A 246 6.15 15.87 16.17
CA HIS A 246 6.16 15.60 14.74
C HIS A 246 7.56 15.90 14.17
N PHE A 247 8.50 14.96 14.30
CA PHE A 247 9.79 15.03 13.61
C PHE A 247 9.66 14.47 12.18
N GLY A 248 9.17 15.30 11.26
CA GLY A 248 9.39 15.08 9.82
C GLY A 248 10.83 15.43 9.44
N ALA A 249 11.44 14.67 8.53
CA ALA A 249 12.74 15.03 7.98
C ALA A 249 12.59 16.30 7.13
N ARG A 250 13.54 17.23 7.23
CA ARG A 250 13.61 18.39 6.33
C ARG A 250 14.43 18.01 5.11
N GLY A 251 13.88 18.15 3.91
CA GLY A 251 14.59 17.93 2.66
C GLY A 251 15.86 18.79 2.61
N ALA A 252 17.00 18.17 2.29
CA ALA A 252 18.29 18.83 2.33
C ALA A 252 18.43 19.88 1.22
N VAL A 253 17.74 19.68 0.09
CA VAL A 253 17.80 20.56 -1.08
C VAL A 253 16.58 21.45 -1.18
N SER A 254 15.39 20.86 -1.08
CA SER A 254 14.10 21.56 -1.13
C SER A 254 13.85 22.43 0.10
N GLY A 255 14.41 22.04 1.26
CA GLY A 255 14.15 22.70 2.55
C GLY A 255 12.75 22.46 3.11
N ARG A 256 11.93 21.63 2.44
CA ARG A 256 10.53 21.33 2.80
C ARG A 256 10.48 20.21 3.87
N PRO A 257 9.58 20.29 4.85
CA PRO A 257 9.35 19.19 5.80
C PRO A 257 8.54 18.08 5.13
N PHE A 258 8.95 16.83 5.30
CA PHE A 258 8.22 15.67 4.79
C PHE A 258 8.54 14.40 5.60
N ASN A 259 7.76 13.34 5.38
CA ASN A 259 8.01 12.03 5.95
C ASN A 259 8.56 11.06 4.88
N PRO A 260 9.84 10.64 4.96
CA PRO A 260 10.45 9.71 4.00
C PRO A 260 9.75 8.34 3.94
N ASP A 261 9.18 7.88 5.05
CA ASP A 261 8.49 6.58 5.10
C ASP A 261 7.16 6.58 4.32
N LEU A 262 6.62 7.78 4.03
CA LEU A 262 5.38 7.99 3.28
C LEU A 262 5.63 8.53 1.86
N ALA A 263 6.87 8.51 1.38
CA ALA A 263 7.28 9.10 0.11
C ALA A 263 7.16 8.16 -1.11
N GLY A 264 6.63 6.95 -0.93
CA GLY A 264 6.47 5.99 -2.04
C GLY A 264 7.77 5.37 -2.53
N GLY A 265 8.80 5.30 -1.68
CA GLY A 265 10.09 4.70 -1.99
C GLY A 265 11.27 5.45 -1.35
N PRO A 266 12.48 4.86 -1.33
CA PRO A 266 13.66 5.55 -0.82
C PRO A 266 14.00 6.78 -1.66
N ILE A 267 14.72 7.74 -1.07
CA ILE A 267 15.30 8.87 -1.81
C ILE A 267 16.57 8.38 -2.50
N GLU A 268 16.67 8.66 -3.79
CA GLU A 268 17.78 8.26 -4.65
C GLU A 268 18.62 9.48 -5.07
N ASN A 269 19.75 9.25 -5.74
CA ASN A 269 20.55 10.33 -6.33
C ASN A 269 20.46 10.22 -7.85
N LEU A 270 19.34 10.70 -8.39
CA LEU A 270 19.03 10.63 -9.81
C LEU A 270 19.59 11.85 -10.57
N THR A 271 19.79 11.68 -11.88
CA THR A 271 20.27 12.74 -12.77
C THR A 271 19.36 12.85 -13.99
N ILE A 272 19.30 14.05 -14.56
CA ILE A 272 18.65 14.33 -15.84
C ILE A 272 19.57 14.01 -17.04
N ASP A 273 20.84 13.68 -16.79
CA ASP A 273 21.81 13.43 -17.84
C ASP A 273 21.43 12.20 -18.67
N GLY A 274 21.39 12.36 -20.00
CA GLY A 274 21.03 11.28 -20.92
C GLY A 274 19.52 11.01 -21.03
N VAL A 275 18.68 11.78 -20.34
CA VAL A 275 17.22 11.64 -20.45
C VAL A 275 16.74 12.08 -21.84
N THR A 276 15.91 11.24 -22.44
CA THR A 276 15.24 11.53 -23.71
C THR A 276 13.75 11.69 -23.47
N ILE A 277 13.21 12.87 -23.80
CA ILE A 277 11.77 13.13 -23.73
C ILE A 277 11.09 12.41 -24.90
N ASN A 278 10.16 11.51 -24.60
CA ASN A 278 9.43 10.73 -25.58
C ASN A 278 7.90 10.79 -25.32
N ARG A 279 7.12 10.25 -26.25
CA ARG A 279 5.64 10.31 -26.16
C ARG A 279 5.07 9.50 -24.99
N GLU A 280 5.72 8.41 -24.61
CA GLU A 280 5.27 7.56 -23.50
C GLU A 280 5.41 8.27 -22.16
N GLY A 281 6.56 8.91 -21.90
CA GLY A 281 6.73 9.70 -20.68
C GLY A 281 5.86 10.95 -20.66
N ILE A 282 5.60 11.59 -21.81
CA ILE A 282 4.64 12.70 -21.87
C ILE A 282 3.25 12.24 -21.44
N ALA A 283 2.81 11.06 -21.87
CA ALA A 283 1.53 10.50 -21.44
C ALA A 283 1.50 10.23 -19.92
N ILE A 284 2.63 9.83 -19.32
CA ILE A 284 2.76 9.72 -17.86
C ILE A 284 2.58 11.08 -17.19
N VAL A 285 3.28 12.11 -17.68
CA VAL A 285 3.16 13.48 -17.16
C VAL A 285 1.72 13.98 -17.24
N GLU A 286 1.06 13.85 -18.40
CA GLU A 286 -0.34 14.25 -18.59
C GLU A 286 -1.28 13.51 -17.62
N LYS A 287 -1.08 12.20 -17.47
CA LYS A 287 -1.86 11.38 -16.52
C LYS A 287 -1.64 11.84 -15.08
N HIS A 288 -0.39 12.12 -14.70
CA HIS A 288 -0.06 12.60 -13.37
C HIS A 288 -0.73 13.93 -13.07
N ILE A 289 -0.54 14.93 -13.94
CA ILE A 289 -1.11 16.28 -13.78
C ILE A 289 -2.64 16.27 -13.75
N SER A 290 -3.29 15.38 -14.52
CA SER A 290 -4.76 15.32 -14.57
C SER A 290 -5.46 15.03 -13.24
N ARG A 291 -4.72 14.61 -12.20
CA ARG A 291 -5.28 14.37 -10.86
C ARG A 291 -5.47 15.65 -10.04
N PHE A 292 -4.76 16.72 -10.38
CA PHE A 292 -4.73 17.97 -9.62
C PHE A 292 -5.67 19.02 -10.24
N ASP A 293 -5.92 20.09 -9.49
CA ASP A 293 -6.59 21.27 -10.02
C ASP A 293 -5.79 21.84 -11.20
N HIS A 294 -6.52 22.38 -12.18
CA HIS A 294 -5.94 22.89 -13.40
C HIS A 294 -4.99 24.07 -13.14
N ASP A 295 -3.76 23.95 -13.64
CA ASP A 295 -2.73 25.00 -13.59
C ASP A 295 -2.24 25.33 -15.01
N PRO A 296 -2.40 26.58 -15.48
CA PRO A 296 -1.91 27.03 -16.79
C PRO A 296 -0.40 26.83 -17.01
N ALA A 297 0.41 26.82 -15.95
CA ALA A 297 1.85 26.60 -16.05
C ALA A 297 2.16 25.17 -16.57
N ASN A 298 1.35 24.19 -16.17
CA ASN A 298 1.50 22.80 -16.62
C ASN A 298 1.19 22.65 -18.10
N ASP A 299 0.21 23.40 -18.63
CA ASP A 299 -0.12 23.38 -20.07
C ASP A 299 1.06 23.85 -20.94
N VAL A 300 1.75 24.90 -20.48
CA VAL A 300 2.94 25.43 -21.16
C VAL A 300 4.05 24.38 -21.17
N MET A 301 4.30 23.74 -20.02
CA MET A 301 5.33 22.69 -19.93
C MET A 301 4.98 21.48 -20.81
N ILE A 302 3.75 20.98 -20.75
CA ILE A 302 3.31 19.84 -21.60
C ILE A 302 3.42 20.20 -23.09
N SER A 303 3.07 21.43 -23.48
CA SER A 303 3.25 21.89 -24.86
C SER A 303 4.73 21.90 -25.28
N ARG A 304 5.63 22.34 -24.41
CA ARG A 304 7.08 22.32 -24.67
C ARG A 304 7.60 20.90 -24.83
N LEU A 305 7.22 19.98 -23.93
CA LEU A 305 7.59 18.57 -24.01
C LEU A 305 7.17 17.93 -25.34
N LYS A 306 5.94 18.21 -25.82
CA LYS A 306 5.45 17.72 -27.11
C LYS A 306 6.28 18.24 -28.29
N LYS A 307 6.66 19.53 -28.29
CA LYS A 307 7.54 20.12 -29.31
C LYS A 307 8.92 19.47 -29.30
N ILE A 308 9.47 19.18 -28.11
CA ILE A 308 10.75 18.48 -27.96
C ILE A 308 10.67 17.06 -28.52
N ALA A 309 9.61 16.30 -28.17
CA ALA A 309 9.42 14.95 -28.68
C ALA A 309 9.24 14.91 -30.21
N ASN A 310 8.68 15.96 -30.80
CA ASN A 310 8.56 16.13 -32.25
C ASN A 310 9.83 16.71 -32.92
N LYS A 311 10.90 16.97 -32.15
CA LYS A 311 12.16 17.58 -32.62
C LYS A 311 12.02 19.01 -33.15
N GLU A 312 10.97 19.71 -32.74
CA GLU A 312 10.70 21.11 -33.07
C GLU A 312 11.40 22.08 -32.11
N LEU A 313 11.79 21.60 -30.92
CA LEU A 313 12.46 22.35 -29.87
C LEU A 313 13.58 21.50 -29.28
N LEU A 314 14.71 22.12 -28.91
CA LEU A 314 15.76 21.45 -28.15
C LEU A 314 15.41 21.49 -26.65
N PRO A 315 15.63 20.39 -25.91
CA PRO A 315 15.32 20.35 -24.49
C PRO A 315 16.22 21.29 -23.70
N GLU A 316 15.61 22.11 -22.83
CA GLU A 316 16.33 22.90 -21.83
C GLU A 316 16.31 22.19 -20.47
N LYS A 317 17.11 22.70 -19.53
CA LYS A 317 17.21 22.14 -18.18
C LYS A 317 15.84 22.08 -17.48
N TYR A 318 15.02 23.12 -17.62
CA TYR A 318 13.67 23.16 -17.04
C TYR A 318 12.76 22.07 -17.62
N ASP A 319 12.83 21.81 -18.94
CA ASP A 319 12.03 20.77 -19.58
C ASP A 319 12.41 19.38 -19.08
N LEU A 320 13.71 19.12 -18.93
CA LEU A 320 14.23 17.85 -18.42
C LEU A 320 13.90 17.67 -16.93
N ASN A 321 14.08 18.72 -16.12
CA ASN A 321 13.72 18.71 -14.71
C ASN A 321 12.24 18.40 -14.53
N TYR A 322 11.35 19.15 -15.18
CA TYR A 322 9.91 18.94 -15.11
C TYR A 322 9.53 17.54 -15.56
N TYR A 323 9.98 17.11 -16.74
CA TYR A 323 9.66 15.79 -17.28
C TYR A 323 10.06 14.65 -16.33
N THR A 324 11.30 14.69 -15.82
CA THR A 324 11.83 13.64 -14.94
C THR A 324 11.20 13.67 -13.56
N HIS A 325 10.96 14.87 -13.03
CA HIS A 325 10.26 15.08 -11.77
C HIS A 325 8.84 14.54 -11.85
N GLU A 326 8.01 15.00 -12.79
CA GLU A 326 6.61 14.56 -12.90
C GLU A 326 6.49 13.03 -13.13
N CYS A 327 7.40 12.44 -13.92
CA CYS A 327 7.42 10.98 -14.11
C CYS A 327 7.80 10.22 -12.82
N ARG A 328 8.80 10.70 -12.08
CA ARG A 328 9.24 10.07 -10.82
C ARG A 328 8.22 10.27 -9.70
N GLU A 329 7.62 11.45 -9.64
CA GLU A 329 6.55 11.76 -8.70
C GLU A 329 5.36 10.83 -8.94
N TYR A 330 4.92 10.68 -10.20
CA TYR A 330 3.90 9.71 -10.58
C TYR A 330 4.25 8.28 -10.16
N GLN A 331 5.50 7.84 -10.36
CA GLN A 331 5.95 6.51 -9.93
C GLN A 331 5.82 6.33 -8.41
N ARG A 332 6.14 7.35 -7.61
CA ARG A 332 5.97 7.33 -6.15
C ARG A 332 4.50 7.28 -5.75
N TYR A 333 3.64 8.02 -6.43
CA TYR A 333 2.18 7.90 -6.25
C TYR A 333 1.69 6.47 -6.55
N CYS A 334 2.15 5.85 -7.63
CA CYS A 334 1.83 4.45 -7.95
C CYS A 334 2.31 3.49 -6.87
N ASN A 335 3.50 3.70 -6.32
CA ASN A 335 4.03 2.89 -5.22
C ASN A 335 3.19 3.01 -3.93
N LEU A 336 2.48 4.13 -3.77
CA LEU A 336 1.53 4.39 -2.68
C LEU A 336 0.07 4.04 -3.06
N GLY A 337 -0.16 3.39 -4.20
CA GLY A 337 -1.47 2.94 -4.65
C GLY A 337 -2.41 4.04 -5.16
N TRP A 338 -1.86 5.20 -5.52
CA TRP A 338 -2.59 6.36 -6.05
C TRP A 338 -2.32 6.56 -7.54
N GLU A 339 -2.68 5.56 -8.35
CA GLU A 339 -2.48 5.62 -9.80
C GLU A 339 -3.48 6.57 -10.50
N THR A 340 -4.65 6.77 -9.88
CA THR A 340 -5.69 7.71 -10.33
C THR A 340 -6.29 8.44 -9.13
N GLY A 341 -6.57 9.73 -9.33
CA GLY A 341 -7.10 10.60 -8.28
C GLY A 341 -6.12 10.82 -7.12
N GLU A 342 -6.64 11.44 -6.07
CA GLU A 342 -5.93 11.72 -4.83
C GLU A 342 -6.89 11.65 -3.63
N PRO A 343 -6.40 11.43 -2.40
CA PRO A 343 -7.22 11.52 -1.22
C PRO A 343 -7.79 12.95 -1.07
N LYS A 344 -8.99 13.07 -0.50
CA LYS A 344 -9.62 14.39 -0.31
C LYS A 344 -9.11 15.08 0.95
N GLY A 345 -8.92 16.39 0.87
CA GLY A 345 -8.61 17.22 2.04
C GLY A 345 -7.15 17.11 2.47
N LEU A 346 -6.92 17.07 3.78
CA LEU A 346 -5.57 17.11 4.36
C LEU A 346 -4.71 15.90 3.94
N ASP A 347 -5.32 14.73 3.79
CA ASP A 347 -4.62 13.51 3.39
C ASP A 347 -4.05 13.61 1.96
N GLY A 348 -4.75 14.32 1.06
CA GLY A 348 -4.28 14.60 -0.30
C GLY A 348 -3.07 15.51 -0.30
N TYR A 349 -3.13 16.57 0.51
CA TYR A 349 -2.00 17.48 0.70
C TYR A 349 -0.78 16.79 1.33
N GLU A 350 -0.97 15.94 2.33
CA GLU A 350 0.15 15.20 2.95
C GLU A 350 0.79 14.21 1.98
N LEU A 351 -0.02 13.46 1.23
CA LEU A 351 0.46 12.57 0.17
C LEU A 351 1.29 13.35 -0.86
N TRP A 352 0.72 14.43 -1.40
CA TRP A 352 1.41 15.29 -2.35
C TRP A 352 2.70 15.84 -1.77
N ASN A 353 2.66 16.43 -0.57
CA ASN A 353 3.84 17.04 0.02
C ASN A 353 4.96 16.02 0.25
N ASN A 354 4.66 14.81 0.70
CA ASN A 354 5.66 13.77 0.94
C ASN A 354 6.31 13.27 -0.36
N VAL A 355 5.48 13.00 -1.36
CA VAL A 355 5.92 12.47 -2.65
C VAL A 355 6.66 13.53 -3.46
N HIS A 356 6.11 14.74 -3.54
CA HIS A 356 6.70 15.87 -4.24
C HIS A 356 8.06 16.25 -3.64
N THR A 357 8.13 16.40 -2.31
CA THR A 357 9.38 16.75 -1.63
C THR A 357 10.45 15.67 -1.85
N ALA A 358 10.11 14.39 -1.73
CA ALA A 358 11.07 13.32 -1.98
C ALA A 358 11.58 13.30 -3.43
N THR A 359 10.74 13.67 -4.39
CA THR A 359 11.13 13.76 -5.81
C THR A 359 12.08 14.93 -6.07
N LEU A 360 11.86 16.07 -5.42
CA LEU A 360 12.81 17.19 -5.45
C LEU A 360 14.19 16.77 -4.91
N GLU A 361 14.21 15.96 -3.84
CA GLU A 361 15.45 15.42 -3.28
C GLU A 361 16.12 14.40 -4.21
N ASP A 362 15.34 13.58 -4.95
CA ASP A 362 15.89 12.60 -5.91
C ASP A 362 16.80 13.27 -6.95
N PHE A 363 16.37 14.41 -7.49
CA PHE A 363 17.10 15.16 -8.53
C PHE A 363 17.93 16.33 -8.01
N LYS A 364 17.88 16.60 -6.69
CA LYS A 364 18.54 17.75 -6.04
C LYS A 364 18.16 19.08 -6.68
N ILE A 365 16.86 19.28 -6.86
CA ILE A 365 16.28 20.49 -7.43
C ILE A 365 15.30 21.15 -6.44
N LYS A 366 14.94 22.41 -6.69
CA LYS A 366 13.92 23.14 -5.92
C LYS A 366 12.66 23.34 -6.77
N ASP A 367 11.55 23.70 -6.13
CA ASP A 367 10.29 24.04 -6.83
C ASP A 367 10.51 25.09 -7.94
N THR A 368 11.41 26.05 -7.72
CA THR A 368 11.75 27.11 -8.69
C THR A 368 12.46 26.60 -9.95
N ASP A 369 12.98 25.37 -9.93
CA ASP A 369 13.73 24.76 -11.03
C ASP A 369 12.85 23.88 -11.94
N LEU A 370 11.56 23.71 -11.60
CA LEU A 370 10.61 22.87 -12.34
C LEU A 370 10.03 23.59 -13.55
N PHE A 371 9.55 24.82 -13.39
CA PHE A 371 8.85 25.52 -14.46
C PHE A 371 9.78 26.35 -15.33
N HIS A 372 9.63 26.25 -16.65
CA HIS A 372 10.29 27.16 -17.56
C HIS A 372 9.82 28.61 -17.32
N PRO A 373 10.67 29.64 -17.46
CA PRO A 373 10.28 31.05 -17.28
C PRO A 373 9.13 31.55 -18.18
N ASP A 374 8.74 30.78 -19.20
CA ASP A 374 7.60 31.08 -20.06
C ASP A 374 6.27 30.52 -19.51
N ALA A 375 6.33 29.60 -18.55
CA ALA A 375 5.16 29.02 -17.87
C ALA A 375 4.66 29.90 -16.71
N THR A 376 5.48 30.83 -16.22
CA THR A 376 5.18 31.75 -15.12
C THR A 376 4.77 33.15 -15.57
N LYS A 377 4.50 33.34 -16.88
CA LYS A 377 4.13 34.62 -17.50
C LYS A 377 2.63 34.82 -17.63
#